data_AF-A0A7S0GMK3-F1
#
_entry.id   AF-A0A7S0GMK3-F1
#
_cell.length_a   1.000
_cell.length_b   1.000
_cell.length_c   1.000
_cell.angle_alpha   90.00
_cell.angle_beta   90.00
_cell.angle_gamma   90.00
#
_symmetry.space_group_name_H-M   'P 1'
#
loop_
_entity.id
_entity.type
_entity.pdbx_description
1 polymer ?
#
loop_
_entity_poly.entity_id
_entity_poly.type
_entity_poly.pdbx_seq_one_letter_code
_entity_poly.pdbx_strand_id
1 'polypeptide(L)'
;KKFGHTRVPQKFAGNVPLGTWVGYQRMNYKNTSNENASCSITKERIRLMNQIGFEWSVRVSWDVRYEELVSFMREFGHGRVPSGFAKYTVLASWVYKQRNDYTKFQPGKASCSLTKDKIQLLNKI
;
A
#
# COMPACT_ATOMS: atom_id res chain seq x y z
N LYS A 1 2.69 -14.90 19.48
CA LYS A 1 1.75 -14.18 18.55
C LYS A 1 0.50 -15.04 18.37
N LYS A 2 -0.70 -14.57 18.71
CA LYS A 2 -1.96 -15.36 18.56
C LYS A 2 -2.42 -15.53 17.11
N PHE A 3 -2.10 -14.57 16.22
CA PHE A 3 -2.58 -14.53 14.83
C PHE A 3 -1.47 -14.54 13.78
N GLY A 4 -0.21 -14.82 14.16
CA GLY A 4 0.94 -14.87 13.24
C GLY A 4 1.38 -13.53 12.63
N HIS A 5 0.50 -12.54 12.52
CA HIS A 5 0.74 -11.23 11.91
C HIS A 5 0.33 -10.06 12.83
N THR A 6 0.82 -8.85 12.56
CA THR A 6 0.44 -7.63 13.30
C THR A 6 -0.62 -6.79 12.57
N ARG A 7 -1.26 -7.36 11.54
CA ARG A 7 -2.31 -6.72 10.75
C ARG A 7 -3.64 -6.67 11.51
N VAL A 8 -3.72 -5.81 12.53
CA VAL A 8 -4.97 -5.56 13.26
C VAL A 8 -5.81 -4.52 12.50
N PRO A 9 -7.06 -4.83 12.11
CA PRO A 9 -8.01 -3.85 11.57
C PRO A 9 -8.40 -2.81 12.62
N GLN A 10 -8.73 -1.59 12.19
CA GLN A 10 -9.16 -0.54 13.12
C GLN A 10 -10.44 -0.94 13.87
N LYS A 11 -11.40 -1.57 13.19
CA LYS A 11 -12.63 -2.13 13.76
C LYS A 11 -12.48 -3.61 14.09
N PHE A 12 -11.41 -3.98 14.80
CA PHE A 12 -11.19 -5.38 15.17
C PHE A 12 -12.22 -5.84 16.21
N ALA A 13 -13.19 -6.65 15.79
CA ALA A 13 -14.32 -7.06 16.64
C ALA A 13 -13.89 -7.78 17.93
N GLY A 14 -12.75 -8.49 17.92
CA GLY A 14 -12.23 -9.16 19.12
C GLY A 14 -11.59 -8.22 20.14
N ASN A 15 -11.20 -7.00 19.75
CA ASN A 15 -10.66 -5.97 20.64
C ASN A 15 -10.59 -4.63 19.89
N VAL A 16 -11.70 -3.88 19.87
CA VAL A 16 -11.80 -2.59 19.18
C VAL A 16 -10.81 -1.55 19.72
N PRO A 17 -10.59 -1.43 21.05
CA PRO A 17 -9.57 -0.53 21.59
C PRO A 17 -8.17 -0.79 21.03
N LEU A 18 -7.77 -2.06 20.92
CA LEU A 18 -6.49 -2.44 20.33
C LEU A 18 -6.41 -2.07 18.85
N GLY A 19 -7.47 -2.34 18.08
CA GLY A 19 -7.53 -1.97 16.66
C GLY A 19 -7.34 -0.47 16.43
N THR A 20 -8.03 0.33 17.24
CA THR A 20 -7.89 1.79 17.26
C THR A 20 -6.48 2.23 17.63
N TRP A 21 -5.91 1.66 18.70
CA TRP A 21 -4.55 1.97 19.15
C TRP A 21 -3.49 1.65 18.09
N VAL A 22 -3.58 0.48 17.44
CA VAL A 22 -2.71 0.09 16.32
C VAL A 22 -2.82 1.07 15.16
N GLY A 23 -4.04 1.53 14.86
CA GLY A 23 -4.29 2.58 13.87
C GLY A 23 -3.56 3.89 14.19
N TYR A 24 -3.63 4.34 15.44
CA TYR A 24 -2.91 5.53 15.90
C TYR A 24 -1.39 5.38 15.79
N GLN A 25 -0.82 4.22 16.12
CA GLN A 25 0.62 4.02 15.97
C GLN A 25 1.05 4.15 14.50
N ARG A 26 0.30 3.54 13.56
CA ARG A 26 0.59 3.65 12.11
C ARG A 26 0.48 5.08 11.60
N MET A 27 -0.52 5.83 12.06
CA MET A 27 -0.70 7.23 11.69
C MET A 27 0.46 8.10 12.20
N ASN A 28 0.82 7.96 13.47
CA ASN A 28 1.93 8.72 14.05
C ASN A 28 3.26 8.39 13.39
N TYR A 29 3.51 7.12 13.06
CA TYR A 29 4.70 6.71 12.30
C TYR A 29 4.73 7.33 10.90
N LYS A 30 3.60 7.35 10.18
CA LYS A 30 3.53 8.03 8.87
C LYS A 30 3.85 9.52 8.98
N ASN A 31 3.47 10.16 10.08
CA ASN A 31 3.71 11.58 10.30
C ASN A 31 5.18 11.90 10.60
N THR A 32 6.02 10.93 11.00
CA THR A 32 7.45 11.22 11.26
C THR A 32 8.22 11.66 10.02
N SER A 33 7.70 11.39 8.82
CA SER A 33 8.29 11.84 7.55
C SER A 33 7.76 13.20 7.08
N ASN A 34 6.86 13.83 7.83
CA ASN A 34 6.32 15.15 7.52
C ASN A 34 6.79 16.15 8.57
N GLU A 35 7.67 17.07 8.16
CA GLU A 35 8.25 18.11 9.02
C GLU A 35 7.20 19.03 9.67
N ASN A 36 6.02 19.13 9.07
CA ASN A 36 4.91 19.96 9.57
C ASN A 36 3.91 19.17 10.43
N ALA A 37 4.08 17.86 10.60
CA ALA A 37 3.16 17.03 11.36
C ALA A 37 3.65 16.84 12.80
N SER A 38 2.78 17.14 13.78
CA SER A 38 3.01 16.73 15.16
C SER A 38 2.87 15.22 15.28
N CYS A 39 3.92 14.55 15.75
CA CYS A 39 3.91 13.11 16.01
C CYS A 39 4.45 12.82 17.42
N SER A 40 3.69 12.06 18.20
CA SER A 40 4.02 11.70 19.60
C SER A 40 4.73 10.34 19.73
N ILE A 41 5.15 9.75 18.60
CA ILE A 41 5.81 8.44 18.60
C ILE A 41 7.31 8.58 18.84
N THR A 42 7.83 7.89 19.85
CA THR A 42 9.26 7.93 20.20
C THR A 42 10.06 6.92 19.38
N LYS A 43 11.36 7.19 19.18
CA LYS A 43 12.30 6.25 18.52
C LYS A 43 12.32 4.89 19.23
N GLU A 44 12.27 4.87 20.56
CA GLU A 44 12.26 3.61 21.32
C GLU A 44 10.98 2.81 21.09
N ARG A 45 9.81 3.47 21.00
CA ARG A 45 8.56 2.77 20.65
C ARG A 45 8.64 2.15 19.26
N ILE A 46 9.22 2.86 18.29
CA ILE A 46 9.45 2.32 16.94
C ILE A 46 10.35 1.08 17.00
N ARG A 47 11.46 1.16 17.75
CA ARG A 47 12.41 0.05 17.93
C ARG A 47 11.74 -1.20 18.49
N LEU A 48 10.98 -1.07 19.58
CA LEU A 48 10.28 -2.18 20.22
C LEU A 48 9.23 -2.80 19.30
N MET A 49 8.50 -1.98 18.54
CA MET A 49 7.50 -2.45 17.58
C MET A 49 8.16 -3.15 16.37
N ASN A 50 9.30 -2.66 15.90
CA ASN A 50 10.07 -3.34 14.86
C ASN A 50 10.60 -4.71 15.32
N GLN A 51 11.02 -4.84 16.58
CA GLN A 51 11.53 -6.08 17.15
C GLN A 51 10.47 -7.21 17.17
N ILE A 52 9.18 -6.85 17.29
CA ILE A 52 8.08 -7.82 17.18
C ILE A 52 7.60 -8.02 15.73
N GLY A 53 8.26 -7.41 14.76
CA GLY A 53 7.89 -7.42 13.34
C GLY A 53 6.58 -6.70 13.07
N PHE A 54 6.37 -5.53 13.69
CA PHE A 54 5.17 -4.73 13.48
C PHE A 54 5.14 -4.09 12.09
N GLU A 55 4.13 -4.45 11.31
CA GLU A 55 3.84 -3.84 10.01
C GLU A 55 3.20 -2.45 10.16
N TRP A 56 3.98 -1.41 9.89
CA TRP A 56 3.54 0.00 9.89
C TRP A 56 2.63 0.35 8.73
N SER A 57 2.78 -0.33 7.59
CA SER A 57 1.86 -0.25 6.46
C SER A 57 1.17 -1.60 6.26
N VAL A 58 -0.16 -1.58 6.28
CA VAL A 58 -0.99 -2.73 5.86
C VAL A 58 -1.43 -2.65 4.40
N ARG A 59 -1.07 -1.55 3.72
CA ARG A 59 -1.33 -1.38 2.30
C ARG A 59 -0.23 -2.09 1.52
N VAL A 60 -0.63 -2.86 0.52
CA VAL A 60 0.30 -3.43 -0.45
C VAL A 60 0.97 -2.29 -1.23
N SER A 61 2.30 -2.35 -1.34
CA SER A 61 3.08 -1.34 -2.05
C SER A 61 2.77 -1.35 -3.55
N TRP A 62 3.15 -0.29 -4.24
CA TRP A 62 3.03 -0.22 -5.69
C TRP A 62 3.87 -1.32 -6.36
N ASP A 63 5.07 -1.57 -5.85
CA ASP A 63 6.03 -2.54 -6.41
C ASP A 63 5.48 -3.98 -6.35
N VAL A 64 4.88 -4.37 -5.24
CA VAL A 64 4.24 -5.69 -5.09
C VAL A 64 3.08 -5.85 -6.09
N ARG A 65 2.28 -4.80 -6.31
CA ARG A 65 1.20 -4.83 -7.32
C ARG A 65 1.73 -4.89 -8.75
N TYR A 66 2.85 -4.23 -9.00
CA TYR A 66 3.53 -4.30 -10.29
C TYR A 66 4.06 -5.72 -10.55
N GLU A 67 4.68 -6.37 -9.56
CA GLU A 67 5.13 -7.76 -9.68
C GLU A 67 3.98 -8.75 -9.91
N GLU A 68 2.83 -8.55 -9.25
CA GLU A 68 1.61 -9.32 -9.52
C GLU A 68 1.13 -9.13 -10.97
N LEU A 69 1.20 -7.90 -11.50
CA LEU A 69 0.86 -7.63 -12.90
C LEU A 69 1.84 -8.29 -13.86
N VAL A 70 3.14 -8.22 -13.61
CA VAL A 70 4.17 -8.90 -14.43
C VAL A 70 3.93 -10.41 -14.43
N SER A 71 3.62 -10.99 -13.29
CA SER A 71 3.32 -12.43 -13.18
C SER A 71 2.05 -12.79 -13.96
N PHE A 72 1.01 -11.97 -13.86
CA PHE A 72 -0.21 -12.13 -14.65
C PHE A 72 0.08 -12.07 -16.16
N MET A 73 0.91 -11.14 -16.61
CA MET A 73 1.24 -11.04 -18.04
C MET A 73 2.11 -12.19 -18.54
N ARG A 74 2.99 -12.74 -17.71
CA ARG A 74 3.72 -13.97 -18.04
C ARG A 74 2.78 -15.17 -18.20
N GLU A 75 1.71 -15.25 -17.41
CA GLU A 75 0.72 -16.33 -17.45
C GLU A 75 -0.24 -16.21 -18.64
N PHE A 76 -0.77 -15.01 -18.91
CA PHE A 76 -1.86 -14.80 -19.88
C PHE A 76 -1.43 -14.08 -21.17
N GLY A 77 -0.18 -13.61 -21.26
CA GLY A 77 0.34 -12.89 -22.42
C GLY A 77 -0.20 -11.47 -22.61
N HIS A 78 -1.02 -10.96 -21.69
CA HIS A 78 -1.59 -9.61 -21.78
C HIS A 78 -1.88 -8.97 -20.42
N GLY A 79 -1.93 -7.64 -20.36
CA GLY A 79 -2.28 -6.85 -19.15
C GLY A 79 -3.79 -6.61 -18.95
N ARG A 80 -4.67 -7.35 -19.63
CA ARG A 80 -6.13 -7.24 -19.47
C ARG A 80 -6.61 -8.08 -18.29
N VAL A 81 -6.39 -7.56 -17.08
CA VAL A 81 -6.76 -8.23 -15.83
C VAL A 81 -8.30 -8.21 -15.68
N PRO A 82 -8.97 -9.37 -15.55
CA PRO A 82 -10.41 -9.42 -15.47
C PRO A 82 -10.91 -9.04 -14.07
N SER A 83 -11.90 -8.14 -14.00
CA SER A 83 -12.45 -7.64 -12.74
C SER A 83 -13.47 -8.57 -12.09
N GLY A 84 -14.11 -9.46 -12.88
CA GLY A 84 -15.18 -10.36 -12.42
C GLY A 84 -14.69 -11.58 -11.64
N PHE A 85 -13.39 -11.86 -11.61
CA PHE A 85 -12.83 -12.98 -10.86
C PHE A 85 -12.28 -12.50 -9.52
N ALA A 86 -12.80 -13.05 -8.41
CA ALA A 86 -12.40 -12.67 -7.05
C ALA A 86 -10.88 -12.69 -6.83
N LYS A 87 -10.16 -13.62 -7.49
CA LYS A 87 -8.69 -13.72 -7.46
C LYS A 87 -7.99 -12.46 -7.97
N TYR A 88 -8.56 -11.82 -9.01
CA TYR A 88 -7.92 -10.71 -9.73
C TYR A 88 -8.59 -9.37 -9.49
N THR A 89 -9.74 -9.30 -8.80
CA THR A 89 -10.50 -8.05 -8.59
C THR A 89 -9.63 -6.92 -8.02
N VAL A 90 -8.77 -7.22 -7.05
CA VAL A 90 -7.88 -6.22 -6.45
C VAL A 90 -6.83 -5.70 -7.44
N LEU A 91 -6.22 -6.61 -8.21
CA LEU A 91 -5.25 -6.25 -9.24
C LEU A 91 -5.92 -5.49 -10.40
N ALA A 92 -7.13 -5.89 -10.81
CA ALA A 92 -7.92 -5.21 -11.84
C ALA A 92 -8.25 -3.76 -11.44
N SER A 93 -8.71 -3.54 -10.20
CA SER A 93 -8.93 -2.18 -9.68
C SER A 93 -7.64 -1.36 -9.65
N TRP A 94 -6.52 -1.97 -9.28
CA TRP A 94 -5.22 -1.30 -9.28
C TRP A 94 -4.77 -0.90 -10.69
N VAL A 95 -4.89 -1.80 -11.68
CA VAL A 95 -4.57 -1.53 -13.10
C VAL A 95 -5.47 -0.42 -13.65
N TYR A 96 -6.77 -0.48 -13.38
CA TYR A 96 -7.71 0.57 -13.76
C TYR A 96 -7.27 1.93 -13.21
N LYS A 97 -6.88 1.97 -11.92
CA LYS A 97 -6.35 3.19 -11.31
C LYS A 97 -5.09 3.69 -12.01
N GLN A 98 -4.13 2.82 -12.35
CA GLN A 98 -2.92 3.24 -13.05
C GLN A 98 -3.23 3.87 -14.42
N ARG A 99 -4.18 3.28 -15.17
CA ARG A 99 -4.63 3.84 -16.46
C ARG A 99 -5.29 5.20 -16.29
N ASN A 100 -6.16 5.37 -15.31
CA ASN A 100 -6.82 6.65 -15.02
C ASN A 100 -5.84 7.73 -14.51
N ASP A 101 -4.84 7.32 -13.72
CA ASP A 101 -3.79 8.24 -13.26
C ASP A 101 -2.89 8.65 -14.44
N TYR A 102 -2.64 7.75 -15.40
CA TYR A 102 -1.90 8.05 -16.63
C TYR A 102 -2.66 8.99 -17.57
N THR A 103 -3.97 8.84 -17.76
CA THR A 103 -4.75 9.78 -18.60
C THR A 103 -4.80 11.18 -18.02
N LYS A 104 -4.72 11.31 -16.69
CA LYS A 104 -4.66 12.59 -15.97
C LYS A 104 -3.24 13.12 -15.79
N PHE A 105 -2.23 12.34 -16.18
CA PHE A 105 -0.84 12.73 -16.00
C PHE A 105 -0.52 13.95 -16.85
N GLN A 106 -0.18 15.04 -16.16
CA GLN A 106 0.38 16.24 -16.77
C GLN A 106 1.84 16.36 -16.31
N PRO A 107 2.81 16.35 -17.24
CA PRO A 107 4.22 16.56 -16.90
C PRO A 107 4.37 17.86 -16.10
N GLY A 108 5.03 17.80 -14.94
CA GLY A 108 5.27 18.96 -14.07
C GLY A 108 4.21 19.23 -13.00
N LYS A 109 3.10 18.48 -12.96
CA LYS A 109 2.09 18.62 -11.89
C LYS A 109 2.39 17.71 -10.70
N ALA A 110 2.75 18.29 -9.55
CA ALA A 110 3.12 17.59 -8.31
C ALA A 110 2.01 16.70 -7.69
N SER A 111 0.78 16.76 -8.22
CA SER A 111 -0.38 16.02 -7.70
C SER A 111 -0.53 14.59 -8.23
N CYS A 112 0.31 14.13 -9.17
CA CYS A 112 0.16 12.79 -9.75
C CYS A 112 0.90 11.73 -8.93
N SER A 113 0.18 10.71 -8.42
CA SER A 113 0.78 9.60 -7.67
C SER A 113 1.64 8.66 -8.53
N LEU A 114 1.48 8.80 -9.85
CA LEU A 114 2.23 8.10 -10.88
C LEU A 114 3.48 8.92 -11.24
N THR A 115 4.63 8.49 -10.73
CA THR A 115 5.93 9.11 -11.04
C THR A 115 6.38 8.71 -12.45
N LYS A 116 7.28 9.50 -13.05
CA LYS A 116 7.86 9.19 -14.37
C LYS A 116 8.45 7.78 -14.41
N ASP A 117 9.11 7.35 -13.34
CA ASP A 117 9.72 6.01 -13.24
C ASP A 117 8.66 4.90 -13.25
N LYS A 118 7.54 5.09 -12.56
CA LYS A 118 6.42 4.13 -12.57
C LYS A 118 5.78 4.01 -13.94
N ILE A 119 5.65 5.12 -14.67
CA ILE A 119 5.16 5.11 -16.06
C ILE A 119 6.12 4.32 -16.94
N GLN A 120 7.43 4.56 -16.82
CA GLN A 120 8.44 3.83 -17.59
C GLN A 120 8.40 2.33 -17.30
N LEU A 121 8.23 1.93 -16.04
CA LEU A 121 8.08 0.52 -15.68
C LEU A 121 6.83 -0.10 -16.31
N LEU A 122 5.68 0.57 -16.24
CA LEU A 122 4.43 0.07 -16.84
C LEU A 122 4.47 -0.01 -18.37
N ASN A 123 5.26 0.84 -19.04
CA ASN A 123 5.42 0.81 -20.50
C ASN A 123 6.41 -0.28 -20.98
N LYS A 124 7.24 -0.83 -20.08
CA LYS A 124 8.26 -1.84 -20.40
C LYS A 124 7.73 -3.28 -20.37
N ILE A 125 6.53 -3.47 -19.82
CA ILE A 125 5.90 -4.76 -19.61
C ILE A 125 4.80 -4.97 -20.64
#